data_AF-A0A1X4IDX7-F1
#
_entry.id   AF-A0A1X4IDX7-F1
#
_cell.length_a   1.000
_cell.length_b   1.000
_cell.length_c   1.000
_cell.angle_alpha   90.00
_cell.angle_beta   90.00
_cell.angle_gamma   90.00
#
_symmetry.space_group_name_H-M   'P 1'
#
loop_
_entity.id
_entity.type
_entity.pdbx_description
1 polymer ?
#
loop_
_entity_poly.entity_id
_entity_poly.type
_entity_poly.pdbx_seq_one_letter_code
_entity_poly.pdbx_strand_id
1 'polypeptide(L)'
;MTVPMLEHVRRRVRGLAHLVDAPAARKIVYTDIAEDHGDLTEVELKGLPVGTDEERFKQKARAHLQTHREQEAVRKLRENEQVTAEDLAALEEVFLTEGVASAEDLEQKRAADGGLGVFLRRIGGLDREAAQEAFSGFIADHDLSADQIDLVGLMVRYVAANGLIGIRDLYENNLFSSRGVIDDHFTDDEIDALEVVFRTLRARAIPDAGLAA
;
A
#
# COMPACT_ATOMS: atom_id res chain seq x y z
N MET A 1 -28.88 27.03 -5.00
CA MET A 1 -29.26 25.78 -5.69
C MET A 1 -30.05 24.93 -4.71
N THR A 2 -31.20 24.38 -5.09
CA THR A 2 -32.13 23.73 -4.16
C THR A 2 -31.86 22.22 -4.09
N VAL A 3 -31.98 21.63 -2.89
CA VAL A 3 -31.86 20.18 -2.60
C VAL A 3 -32.52 19.26 -3.64
N PRO A 4 -33.75 19.54 -4.16
CA PRO A 4 -34.35 18.71 -5.20
C PRO A 4 -33.56 18.66 -6.52
N MET A 5 -32.78 19.69 -6.87
CA MET A 5 -31.95 19.66 -8.08
C MET A 5 -30.74 18.74 -7.94
N LEU A 6 -30.09 18.68 -6.77
CA LEU A 6 -28.95 17.78 -6.54
C LEU A 6 -29.37 16.30 -6.54
N GLU A 7 -30.51 15.96 -5.96
CA GLU A 7 -31.03 14.59 -5.98
C GLU A 7 -31.40 14.14 -7.40
N HIS A 8 -31.86 15.07 -8.24
CA HIS A 8 -32.15 14.77 -9.65
C HIS A 8 -30.88 14.50 -10.46
N VAL A 9 -29.80 15.23 -10.19
CA VAL A 9 -28.47 14.99 -10.79
C VAL A 9 -27.89 13.67 -10.30
N ARG A 10 -27.98 13.37 -8.99
CA ARG A 10 -27.49 12.11 -8.40
C ARG A 10 -28.12 10.87 -9.04
N ARG A 11 -29.44 10.88 -9.24
CA ARG A 11 -30.13 9.77 -9.90
C ARG A 11 -29.70 9.56 -11.34
N ARG A 12 -29.41 10.65 -12.06
CA ARG A 12 -29.02 10.59 -13.48
C ARG A 12 -27.59 10.08 -13.67
N VAL A 13 -26.68 10.41 -12.76
CA VAL A 13 -25.31 9.90 -12.73
C VAL A 13 -25.27 8.41 -12.34
N ARG A 14 -26.11 7.95 -11.40
CA ARG A 14 -26.21 6.52 -11.04
C ARG A 14 -26.63 5.64 -12.22
N GLY A 15 -27.47 6.18 -13.10
CA GLY A 15 -27.87 5.53 -14.35
C GLY A 15 -26.75 5.44 -15.39
N LEU A 16 -25.61 6.11 -15.22
CA LEU A 16 -24.46 6.06 -16.14
C LEU A 16 -23.26 5.30 -15.56
N ALA A 17 -23.25 5.04 -14.24
CA ALA A 17 -22.18 4.30 -13.57
C ALA A 17 -22.02 2.83 -14.04
N HIS A 18 -23.08 2.25 -14.61
CA HIS A 18 -23.05 0.88 -15.12
C HIS A 18 -22.38 0.74 -16.50
N LEU A 19 -21.96 1.86 -17.12
CA LEU A 19 -21.31 1.91 -18.44
C LEU A 19 -19.78 2.09 -18.35
N VAL A 20 -19.23 2.12 -17.14
CA VAL A 20 -17.77 2.07 -16.94
C VAL A 20 -17.39 0.60 -16.89
N ASP A 21 -16.61 0.15 -17.87
CA ASP A 21 -16.02 -1.19 -17.87
C ASP A 21 -15.39 -1.47 -16.50
N ALA A 22 -15.76 -2.62 -15.91
CA ALA A 22 -15.30 -2.99 -14.58
C ALA A 22 -13.76 -2.93 -14.53
N PRO A 23 -13.15 -2.09 -13.67
CA PRO A 23 -11.72 -2.21 -13.44
C PRO A 23 -11.46 -3.62 -12.94
N ALA A 24 -10.54 -4.33 -13.58
CA ALA A 24 -10.19 -5.70 -13.26
C ALA A 24 -10.02 -5.82 -11.74
N ALA A 25 -10.94 -6.53 -11.09
CA ALA A 25 -10.96 -6.70 -9.65
C ALA A 25 -9.63 -7.31 -9.22
N ARG A 26 -8.75 -6.48 -8.64
CA ARG A 26 -7.48 -6.92 -8.10
C ARG A 26 -7.84 -7.83 -6.92
N LYS A 27 -7.67 -9.14 -7.14
CA LYS A 27 -8.02 -10.20 -6.20
C LYS A 27 -7.35 -9.90 -4.85
N ILE A 28 -8.15 -9.60 -3.84
CA ILE A 28 -7.69 -9.52 -2.45
C ILE A 28 -7.26 -10.95 -2.08
N VAL A 29 -5.96 -11.20 -2.09
CA VAL A 29 -5.42 -12.48 -1.63
C VAL A 29 -5.35 -12.39 -0.11
N TYR A 30 -6.32 -13.03 0.56
CA TYR A 30 -6.17 -13.40 1.96
C TYR A 30 -5.07 -14.45 2.03
N THR A 31 -3.85 -14.00 2.25
CA THR A 31 -2.74 -14.90 2.57
C THR A 31 -2.80 -15.17 4.06
N ASP A 32 -3.71 -16.07 4.44
CA ASP A 32 -3.60 -16.81 5.69
C ASP A 32 -2.56 -17.90 5.41
N ILE A 33 -1.32 -17.70 5.87
CA ILE A 33 -0.29 -18.74 5.84
C ILE A 33 -0.02 -19.10 7.30
N ALA A 34 -0.65 -20.20 7.70
CA ALA A 34 -0.19 -20.99 8.82
C ALA A 34 1.28 -21.37 8.57
N GLU A 35 2.11 -21.16 9.60
CA GLU A 35 3.53 -21.49 9.63
C GLU A 35 3.81 -22.90 9.11
N ASP A 36 4.61 -23.02 8.05
CA ASP A 36 5.47 -24.19 7.83
C ASP A 36 6.71 -23.74 7.04
N HIS A 37 7.84 -23.62 7.74
CA HIS A 37 9.16 -23.41 7.16
C HIS A 37 9.61 -24.71 6.48
N GLY A 38 9.33 -24.84 5.17
CA GLY A 38 9.88 -25.88 4.31
C GLY A 38 10.98 -25.33 3.41
N ASP A 39 12.16 -25.96 3.43
CA ASP A 39 13.33 -25.64 2.63
C ASP A 39 13.00 -25.39 1.14
N LEU A 40 13.49 -24.28 0.60
CA LEU A 40 13.29 -23.86 -0.78
C LEU A 40 14.10 -24.75 -1.71
N THR A 41 13.43 -25.71 -2.36
CA THR A 41 14.02 -26.43 -3.49
C THR A 41 13.86 -25.61 -4.77
N GLU A 42 14.99 -25.25 -5.36
CA GLU A 42 15.09 -24.55 -6.63
C GLU A 42 14.58 -25.46 -7.75
N VAL A 43 13.40 -25.17 -8.30
CA VAL A 43 12.88 -25.84 -9.48
C VAL A 43 12.90 -24.88 -10.65
N GLU A 44 13.88 -25.05 -11.53
CA GLU A 44 14.02 -24.31 -12.77
C GLU A 44 12.97 -24.81 -13.79
N LEU A 45 11.79 -24.19 -13.80
CA LEU A 45 10.73 -24.49 -14.78
C LEU A 45 10.82 -23.55 -15.98
N LYS A 46 11.38 -24.07 -17.08
CA LYS A 46 11.41 -23.41 -18.39
C LYS A 46 10.02 -23.36 -19.03
N GLY A 47 9.53 -22.15 -19.31
CA GLY A 47 8.51 -21.90 -20.34
C GLY A 47 7.11 -21.52 -19.86
N LEU A 48 6.94 -20.39 -19.18
CA LEU A 48 5.63 -19.77 -18.98
C LEU A 48 5.62 -18.29 -19.40
N PRO A 49 4.46 -17.76 -19.87
CA PRO A 49 4.35 -16.43 -20.46
C PRO A 49 4.61 -15.33 -19.41
N VAL A 50 4.90 -14.13 -19.93
CA VAL A 50 5.36 -12.88 -19.28
C VAL A 50 4.67 -12.51 -17.94
N GLY A 51 3.50 -13.08 -17.62
CA GLY A 51 2.85 -12.94 -16.31
C GLY A 51 3.45 -13.75 -15.15
N THR A 52 4.49 -14.57 -15.38
CA THR A 52 5.07 -15.46 -14.35
C THR A 52 6.28 -14.86 -13.65
N ASP A 53 6.94 -13.88 -14.26
CA ASP A 53 8.16 -13.29 -13.70
C ASP A 53 7.85 -12.16 -12.73
N GLU A 54 6.80 -11.37 -12.96
CA GLU A 54 6.38 -10.32 -12.01
C GLU A 54 5.93 -10.88 -10.66
N GLU A 55 5.11 -11.92 -10.65
CA GLU A 55 4.62 -12.53 -9.40
C GLU A 55 5.75 -13.25 -8.67
N ARG A 56 6.69 -13.89 -9.39
CA ARG A 56 7.90 -14.47 -8.80
C ARG A 56 8.81 -13.39 -8.21
N PHE A 57 8.99 -12.27 -8.90
CA PHE A 57 9.73 -11.13 -8.37
C PHE A 57 9.08 -10.63 -7.07
N LYS A 58 7.78 -10.34 -7.06
CA LYS A 58 7.08 -9.89 -5.85
C LYS A 58 7.24 -10.89 -4.70
N GLN A 59 7.13 -12.19 -4.99
CA GLN A 59 7.31 -13.24 -3.99
C GLN A 59 8.73 -13.25 -3.42
N LYS A 60 9.77 -13.23 -4.27
CA LYS A 60 11.17 -13.18 -3.85
C LYS A 60 11.48 -11.90 -3.07
N ALA A 61 11.03 -10.76 -3.56
CA ALA A 61 11.23 -9.47 -2.90
C ALA A 61 10.55 -9.45 -1.53
N ARG A 62 9.31 -9.96 -1.41
CA ARG A 62 8.61 -10.07 -0.12
C ARG A 62 9.36 -11.00 0.84
N ALA A 63 9.85 -12.15 0.35
CA ALA A 63 10.65 -13.07 1.15
C ALA A 63 11.95 -12.41 1.64
N HIS A 64 12.64 -11.67 0.77
CA HIS A 64 13.84 -10.92 1.15
C HIS A 64 13.54 -9.89 2.24
N LEU A 65 12.51 -9.05 2.07
CA LEU A 65 12.09 -8.06 3.07
C LEU A 65 11.69 -8.71 4.41
N GLN A 66 11.19 -9.95 4.39
CA GLN A 66 10.81 -10.68 5.60
C GLN A 66 12.01 -11.31 6.31
N THR A 67 12.96 -11.86 5.57
CA THR A 67 14.17 -12.50 6.13
C THR A 67 15.16 -11.46 6.65
N HIS A 68 15.26 -10.32 5.99
CA HIS A 68 16.31 -9.33 6.24
C HIS A 68 15.80 -8.08 7.00
N ARG A 69 14.96 -8.29 8.02
CA ARG A 69 14.36 -7.19 8.80
C ARG A 69 15.37 -6.30 9.54
N GLU A 70 16.55 -6.84 9.83
CA GLU A 70 17.63 -6.10 10.51
C GLU A 70 18.46 -5.23 9.56
N GLN A 71 18.31 -5.40 8.23
CA GLN A 71 18.94 -4.50 7.27
C GLN A 71 18.31 -3.11 7.36
N GLU A 72 19.14 -2.07 7.39
CA GLU A 72 18.72 -0.69 7.64
C GLU A 72 17.61 -0.22 6.68
N ALA A 73 17.78 -0.45 5.38
CA ALA A 73 16.82 -0.07 4.36
C ALA A 73 15.46 -0.79 4.52
N VAL A 74 15.49 -2.08 4.87
CA VAL A 74 14.28 -2.88 5.13
C VAL A 74 13.58 -2.40 6.39
N ARG A 75 14.34 -2.15 7.46
CA ARG A 75 13.84 -1.61 8.72
C ARG A 75 13.15 -0.27 8.48
N LYS A 76 13.79 0.68 7.79
CA LYS A 76 13.18 1.99 7.43
C LYS A 76 11.88 1.84 6.63
N LEU A 77 11.86 0.92 5.67
CA LEU A 77 10.66 0.63 4.89
C LEU A 77 9.51 0.17 5.79
N ARG A 78 9.75 -0.78 6.71
CA ARG A 78 8.71 -1.40 7.56
C ARG A 78 8.33 -0.55 8.78
N GLU A 79 9.27 0.16 9.38
CA GLU A 79 9.04 1.01 10.55
C GLU A 79 8.52 2.42 10.17
N ASN A 80 8.15 2.63 8.90
CA ASN A 80 7.67 3.90 8.39
C ASN A 80 8.64 5.06 8.68
N GLU A 81 9.95 4.79 8.60
CA GLU A 81 10.97 5.83 8.63
C GLU A 81 11.16 6.40 7.21
N GLN A 82 11.83 7.54 7.14
CA GLN A 82 12.21 8.16 5.87
C GLN A 82 13.29 7.30 5.20
N VAL A 83 13.00 6.79 4.01
CA VAL A 83 13.97 6.05 3.20
C VAL A 83 14.85 7.04 2.43
N THR A 84 16.13 6.73 2.28
CA THR A 84 17.10 7.52 1.51
C THR A 84 17.38 6.90 0.13
N ALA A 85 18.07 7.65 -0.74
CA ALA A 85 18.51 7.12 -2.03
C ALA A 85 19.54 5.99 -1.87
N GLU A 86 20.42 6.09 -0.87
CA GLU A 86 21.44 5.09 -0.54
C GLU A 86 20.80 3.78 -0.07
N ASP A 87 19.78 3.87 0.80
CA ASP A 87 19.01 2.71 1.26
C ASP A 87 18.42 1.91 0.08
N LEU A 88 17.82 2.62 -0.89
CA LEU A 88 17.23 1.97 -2.06
C LEU A 88 18.28 1.43 -3.03
N ALA A 89 19.41 2.13 -3.20
CA ALA A 89 20.50 1.66 -4.05
C ALA A 89 21.13 0.37 -3.49
N ALA A 90 21.30 0.28 -2.17
CA ALA A 90 21.79 -0.93 -1.52
C ALA A 90 20.81 -2.11 -1.70
N LEU A 91 19.50 -1.88 -1.50
CA LEU A 91 18.49 -2.91 -1.76
C LEU A 91 18.45 -3.35 -3.22
N GLU A 92 18.60 -2.41 -4.15
CA GLU A 92 18.65 -2.70 -5.59
C GLU A 92 19.86 -3.58 -5.95
N GLU A 93 21.05 -3.25 -5.44
CA GLU A 93 22.26 -4.04 -5.65
C GLU A 93 22.11 -5.47 -5.12
N VAL A 94 21.54 -5.62 -3.93
CA VAL A 94 21.27 -6.93 -3.32
C VAL A 94 20.27 -7.72 -4.17
N PHE A 95 19.19 -7.09 -4.64
CA PHE A 95 18.18 -7.76 -5.46
C PHE A 95 18.75 -8.25 -6.79
N LEU A 96 19.67 -7.48 -7.40
CA LEU A 96 20.36 -7.88 -8.62
C LEU A 96 21.36 -9.02 -8.36
N THR A 97 22.11 -8.94 -7.26
CA THR A 97 23.14 -9.93 -6.89
C THR A 97 22.53 -11.29 -6.53
N GLU A 98 21.41 -11.28 -5.81
CA GLU A 98 20.70 -12.49 -5.38
C GLU A 98 19.71 -13.02 -6.45
N GLY A 99 19.58 -12.34 -7.60
CA GLY A 99 18.63 -12.73 -8.64
C GLY A 99 17.17 -12.67 -8.18
N VAL A 100 16.85 -11.73 -7.28
CA VAL A 100 15.49 -11.41 -6.83
C VAL A 100 14.70 -10.78 -7.97
N ALA A 101 15.33 -9.88 -8.73
CA ALA A 101 14.76 -9.22 -9.90
C ALA A 101 15.85 -8.94 -10.96
N SER A 102 15.41 -8.72 -12.19
CA SER A 102 16.27 -8.12 -13.22
C SER A 102 16.29 -6.59 -13.10
N ALA A 103 17.29 -5.94 -13.70
CA ALA A 103 17.33 -4.47 -13.77
C ALA A 103 16.12 -3.89 -14.51
N GLU A 104 15.60 -4.61 -15.51
CA GLU A 104 14.40 -4.21 -16.25
C GLU A 104 13.14 -4.25 -15.36
N ASP A 105 12.99 -5.28 -14.51
CA ASP A 105 11.87 -5.37 -13.56
C ASP A 105 11.88 -4.20 -12.57
N LEU A 106 13.06 -3.86 -12.05
CA LEU A 106 13.24 -2.79 -11.07
C LEU A 106 12.91 -1.43 -11.68
N GLU A 107 13.38 -1.17 -12.90
CA GLU A 107 13.07 0.08 -13.61
C GLU A 107 11.58 0.18 -13.96
N GLN A 108 10.98 -0.93 -14.41
CA GLN A 108 9.54 -0.97 -14.70
C GLN A 108 8.71 -0.66 -13.46
N LYS A 109 9.05 -1.23 -12.29
CA LYS A 109 8.36 -0.94 -11.03
C LYS A 109 8.60 0.47 -10.52
N ARG A 110 9.82 0.98 -10.65
CA ARG A 110 10.14 2.37 -10.33
C ARG A 110 9.23 3.34 -11.09
N ALA A 111 9.06 3.12 -12.40
CA ALA A 111 8.21 3.95 -13.23
C ALA A 111 6.70 3.78 -12.92
N ALA A 112 6.24 2.55 -12.69
CA ALA A 112 4.81 2.25 -12.52
C ALA A 112 4.24 2.66 -11.15
N ASP A 113 5.00 2.49 -10.07
CA ASP A 113 4.52 2.69 -8.70
C ASP A 113 4.91 4.07 -8.11
N GLY A 114 5.64 4.89 -8.88
CA GLY A 114 6.11 6.19 -8.42
C GLY A 114 7.32 6.11 -7.49
N GLY A 115 8.21 5.14 -7.75
CA GLY A 115 9.45 4.91 -7.02
C GLY A 115 9.59 3.48 -6.48
N LEU A 116 10.83 3.00 -6.42
CA LEU A 116 11.14 1.65 -5.91
C LEU A 116 10.70 1.48 -4.45
N GLY A 117 10.94 2.48 -3.59
CA GLY A 117 10.53 2.39 -2.17
C GLY A 117 9.02 2.29 -1.97
N VAL A 118 8.21 2.97 -2.82
CA VAL A 118 6.74 2.86 -2.80
C VAL A 118 6.31 1.44 -3.16
N PHE A 119 6.92 0.85 -4.18
CA PHE A 119 6.68 -0.54 -4.56
C PHE A 119 7.06 -1.51 -3.43
N LEU A 120 8.28 -1.39 -2.88
CA LEU A 120 8.78 -2.26 -1.82
C LEU A 120 7.93 -2.17 -0.55
N ARG A 121 7.53 -0.97 -0.14
CA ARG A 121 6.61 -0.80 1.00
C ARG A 121 5.26 -1.46 0.73
N ARG A 122 4.72 -1.33 -0.49
CA ARG A 122 3.45 -1.95 -0.87
C ARG A 122 3.46 -3.48 -0.80
N ILE A 123 4.56 -4.12 -1.18
CA ILE A 123 4.68 -5.59 -1.11
C ILE A 123 5.12 -6.09 0.27
N GLY A 124 5.88 -5.30 1.02
CA GLY A 124 6.43 -5.67 2.33
C GLY A 124 5.51 -5.40 3.51
N GLY A 125 4.59 -4.45 3.39
CA GLY A 125 3.79 -3.99 4.52
C GLY A 125 4.56 -3.06 5.46
N LEU A 126 3.94 -2.74 6.59
CA LEU A 126 4.56 -2.02 7.70
C LEU A 126 4.53 -2.86 8.97
N ASP A 127 5.43 -2.56 9.90
CA ASP A 127 5.29 -3.01 11.27
C ASP A 127 4.00 -2.46 11.88
N ARG A 128 3.33 -3.29 12.67
CA ARG A 128 2.01 -2.97 13.23
C ARG A 128 2.07 -1.76 14.17
N GLU A 129 3.18 -1.58 14.88
CA GLU A 129 3.41 -0.41 15.74
C GLU A 129 3.63 0.85 14.92
N ALA A 130 4.45 0.79 13.87
CA ALA A 130 4.65 1.91 12.94
C ALA A 130 3.37 2.33 12.22
N ALA A 131 2.52 1.36 11.86
CA ALA A 131 1.21 1.63 11.30
C ALA A 131 0.26 2.28 12.32
N GLN A 132 0.28 1.88 13.59
CA GLN A 132 -0.50 2.55 14.65
C GLN A 132 -0.01 3.98 14.89
N GLU A 133 1.30 4.16 14.97
CA GLU A 133 1.93 5.44 15.20
C GLU A 133 1.63 6.44 14.07
N ALA A 134 1.54 5.98 12.83
CA ALA A 134 1.16 6.84 11.71
C ALA A 134 -0.24 7.46 11.86
N PHE A 135 -1.16 6.81 12.58
CA PHE A 135 -2.52 7.28 12.81
C PHE A 135 -2.73 7.87 14.22
N SER A 136 -1.72 7.83 15.10
CA SER A 136 -1.86 8.25 16.51
C SER A 136 -2.24 9.73 16.62
N GLY A 137 -1.61 10.58 15.81
CA GLY A 137 -1.94 12.01 15.72
C GLY A 137 -3.38 12.26 15.29
N PHE A 138 -3.85 11.58 14.23
CA PHE A 138 -5.23 11.69 13.77
C PHE A 138 -6.24 11.34 14.88
N ILE A 139 -5.99 10.24 15.60
CA ILE A 139 -6.85 9.80 16.70
C ILE A 139 -6.80 10.79 17.88
N ALA A 140 -5.64 11.37 18.17
CA ALA A 140 -5.47 12.30 19.29
C ALA A 140 -6.08 13.68 19.01
N ASP A 141 -6.07 14.12 17.75
CA ASP A 141 -6.51 15.46 17.35
C ASP A 141 -8.03 15.55 17.13
N HIS A 142 -8.75 14.42 17.12
CA HIS A 142 -10.19 14.36 16.84
C HIS A 142 -10.96 13.60 17.94
N ASP A 143 -12.16 14.06 18.28
CA ASP A 143 -13.07 13.37 19.21
C ASP A 143 -13.88 12.30 18.45
N LEU A 144 -13.22 11.18 18.17
CA LEU A 144 -13.79 10.10 17.36
C LEU A 144 -14.80 9.25 18.15
N SER A 145 -15.91 8.91 17.51
CA SER A 145 -16.86 7.91 17.98
C SER A 145 -16.26 6.50 17.96
N ALA A 146 -16.90 5.57 18.69
CA ALA A 146 -16.48 4.17 18.73
C ALA A 146 -16.42 3.54 17.32
N ASP A 147 -17.40 3.84 16.45
CA ASP A 147 -17.45 3.31 15.09
C ASP A 147 -16.31 3.85 14.22
N GLN A 148 -15.97 5.15 14.36
CA GLN A 148 -14.83 5.76 13.67
C GLN A 148 -13.49 5.16 14.15
N ILE A 149 -13.29 4.96 15.46
CA ILE A 149 -12.09 4.32 16.02
C ILE A 149 -11.91 2.90 15.44
N ASP A 150 -13.00 2.15 15.37
CA ASP A 150 -13.03 0.81 14.78
C ASP A 150 -12.60 0.80 13.31
N LEU A 151 -13.06 1.80 12.55
CA LEU A 151 -12.75 2.00 11.14
C LEU A 151 -11.29 2.43 10.93
N VAL A 152 -10.76 3.34 11.76
CA VAL A 152 -9.32 3.66 11.78
C VAL A 152 -8.51 2.40 12.10
N GLY A 153 -8.96 1.57 13.05
CA GLY A 153 -8.32 0.29 13.34
C GLY A 153 -8.28 -0.66 12.13
N LEU A 154 -9.29 -0.63 11.26
CA LEU A 154 -9.28 -1.36 9.99
C LEU A 154 -8.24 -0.78 9.01
N MET A 155 -8.13 0.55 8.91
CA MET A 155 -7.13 1.22 8.08
C MET A 155 -5.71 0.88 8.55
N VAL A 156 -5.44 0.92 9.86
CA VAL A 156 -4.16 0.54 10.46
C VAL A 156 -3.80 -0.90 10.10
N ARG A 157 -4.75 -1.85 10.21
CA ARG A 157 -4.52 -3.25 9.81
C ARG A 157 -4.23 -3.38 8.31
N TYR A 158 -4.96 -2.62 7.50
CA TYR A 158 -4.75 -2.63 6.05
C TYR A 158 -3.35 -2.11 5.69
N VAL A 159 -2.93 -1.00 6.27
CA VAL A 159 -1.60 -0.40 6.05
C VAL A 159 -0.49 -1.31 6.58
N ALA A 160 -0.67 -1.97 7.73
CA ALA A 160 0.30 -2.96 8.21
C ALA A 160 0.51 -4.10 7.21
N ALA A 161 -0.55 -4.58 6.55
CA ALA A 161 -0.46 -5.67 5.59
C ALA A 161 -0.01 -5.25 4.18
N ASN A 162 -0.40 -4.04 3.74
CA ASN A 162 -0.26 -3.56 2.35
C ASN A 162 0.68 -2.37 2.20
N GLY A 163 1.24 -1.86 3.29
CA GLY A 163 2.26 -0.81 3.34
C GLY A 163 1.73 0.60 3.17
N LEU A 164 0.73 0.77 2.31
CA LEU A 164 0.18 2.06 1.91
C LEU A 164 -1.32 1.95 1.71
N ILE A 165 -2.01 3.06 1.91
CA ILE A 165 -3.41 3.27 1.56
C ILE A 165 -3.53 4.68 0.99
N GLY A 166 -4.39 4.88 0.00
CA GLY A 166 -4.73 6.18 -0.55
C GLY A 166 -6.21 6.48 -0.37
N ILE A 167 -6.56 7.77 -0.41
CA ILE A 167 -7.95 8.19 -0.26
C ILE A 167 -8.84 7.59 -1.36
N ARG A 168 -8.31 7.50 -2.59
CA ARG A 168 -8.97 6.84 -3.72
C ARG A 168 -9.29 5.38 -3.45
N ASP A 169 -8.49 4.67 -2.66
CA ASP A 169 -8.77 3.27 -2.34
C ASP A 169 -10.03 3.12 -1.47
N LEU A 170 -10.36 4.12 -0.64
CA LEU A 170 -11.60 4.13 0.15
C LEU A 170 -12.84 4.19 -0.76
N TYR A 171 -12.79 4.99 -1.82
CA TYR A 171 -13.92 5.23 -2.72
C TYR A 171 -13.99 4.26 -3.91
N GLU A 172 -12.87 4.06 -4.62
CA GLU A 172 -12.84 3.28 -5.87
C GLU A 172 -12.80 1.79 -5.62
N ASN A 173 -12.00 1.36 -4.64
CA ASN A 173 -11.90 -0.05 -4.27
C ASN A 173 -12.94 -0.45 -3.22
N ASN A 174 -13.78 0.51 -2.81
CA ASN A 174 -14.83 0.32 -1.81
C ASN A 174 -14.26 -0.33 -0.53
N LEU A 175 -13.05 0.09 -0.13
CA LEU A 175 -12.41 -0.45 1.06
C LEU A 175 -13.30 -0.17 2.28
N PHE A 176 -13.55 -1.22 3.06
CA PHE A 176 -14.41 -1.19 4.24
C PHE A 176 -15.89 -0.91 3.96
N SER A 177 -16.37 -1.14 2.75
CA SER A 177 -17.79 -0.95 2.38
C SER A 177 -18.79 -1.69 3.24
N SER A 178 -18.36 -2.77 3.92
CA SER A 178 -19.18 -3.49 4.91
C SER A 178 -19.54 -2.63 6.12
N ARG A 179 -18.84 -1.51 6.33
CA ARG A 179 -19.11 -0.50 7.35
C ARG A 179 -19.90 0.70 6.80
N GLY A 180 -20.14 0.81 5.50
CA GLY A 180 -20.77 1.98 4.86
C GLY A 180 -19.79 2.75 3.97
N VAL A 181 -20.24 3.89 3.41
CA VAL A 181 -19.33 4.81 2.71
C VAL A 181 -18.59 5.68 3.71
N ILE A 182 -17.38 6.12 3.38
CA ILE A 182 -16.53 6.84 4.33
C ILE A 182 -17.15 8.17 4.78
N ASP A 183 -17.90 8.85 3.91
CA ASP A 183 -18.60 10.11 4.18
C ASP A 183 -19.72 9.98 5.23
N ASP A 184 -20.20 8.76 5.49
CA ASP A 184 -21.19 8.52 6.54
C ASP A 184 -20.52 8.51 7.94
N HIS A 185 -19.20 8.32 8.01
CA HIS A 185 -18.45 8.18 9.24
C HIS A 185 -17.57 9.38 9.56
N PHE A 186 -17.04 10.06 8.56
CA PHE A 186 -16.10 11.17 8.75
C PHE A 186 -16.60 12.42 8.04
N THR A 187 -16.35 13.56 8.69
CA THR A 187 -16.52 14.89 8.10
C THR A 187 -15.46 15.16 7.03
N ASP A 188 -15.70 16.17 6.17
CA ASP A 188 -14.74 16.57 5.15
C ASP A 188 -13.36 16.92 5.75
N ASP A 189 -13.34 17.63 6.89
CA ASP A 189 -12.10 17.99 7.59
C ASP A 189 -11.34 16.76 8.12
N GLU A 190 -12.05 15.75 8.64
CA GLU A 190 -11.45 14.49 9.09
C GLU A 190 -10.92 13.67 7.90
N ILE A 191 -11.62 13.69 6.77
CA ILE A 191 -11.18 13.02 5.54
C ILE A 191 -9.90 13.67 5.00
N ASP A 192 -9.84 15.00 5.00
CA ASP A 192 -8.64 15.76 4.62
C ASP A 192 -7.47 15.42 5.56
N ALA A 193 -7.71 15.31 6.87
CA ALA A 193 -6.70 14.91 7.84
C ALA A 193 -6.21 13.45 7.61
N LEU A 194 -7.10 12.52 7.27
CA LEU A 194 -6.72 11.16 6.87
C LEU A 194 -5.88 11.16 5.59
N GLU A 195 -6.22 12.00 4.60
CA GLU A 195 -5.41 12.12 3.39
C GLU A 195 -3.98 12.60 3.72
N VAL A 196 -3.82 13.50 4.68
CA VAL A 196 -2.48 13.91 5.15
C VAL A 196 -1.70 12.73 5.72
N VAL A 197 -2.33 11.86 6.52
CA VAL A 197 -1.69 10.63 7.04
C VAL A 197 -1.25 9.73 5.88
N PHE A 198 -2.14 9.48 4.92
CA PHE A 198 -1.86 8.62 3.75
C PHE A 198 -0.73 9.17 2.88
N ARG A 199 -0.71 10.48 2.66
CA ARG A 199 0.35 11.17 1.93
C ARG A 199 1.68 11.09 2.67
N THR A 200 1.68 11.22 3.99
CA THR A 200 2.89 11.11 4.81
C THR A 200 3.49 9.69 4.75
N LEU A 201 2.65 8.66 4.87
CA LEU A 201 3.04 7.25 4.70
C LEU A 201 3.71 7.01 3.34
N ARG A 202 3.14 7.58 2.26
CA ARG A 202 3.71 7.49 0.92
C ARG A 202 5.02 8.28 0.79
N ALA A 203 5.06 9.51 1.30
CA ALA A 203 6.21 10.39 1.20
C ALA A 203 7.46 9.77 1.85
N ARG A 204 7.31 9.11 3.00
CA ARG A 204 8.41 8.42 3.68
C ARG A 204 9.00 7.23 2.91
N ALA A 205 8.30 6.73 1.89
CA ALA A 205 8.77 5.67 1.01
C ALA A 205 9.47 6.20 -0.25
N ILE A 206 9.44 7.51 -0.46
CA ILE A 206 10.11 8.19 -1.57
C ILE A 206 11.39 8.79 -0.98
N PRO A 207 12.57 8.59 -1.61
CA PRO A 207 13.80 9.21 -1.17
C PRO A 207 13.62 10.72 -1.02
N ASP A 208 14.03 11.27 0.13
CA ASP A 208 14.13 12.71 0.27
C ASP A 208 15.16 13.25 -0.72
N ALA A 209 14.92 14.44 -1.27
CA ALA A 209 15.74 15.03 -2.33
C ALA A 209 17.12 15.53 -1.83
N GLY A 210 17.53 15.20 -0.61
CA GLY A 210 18.85 15.54 -0.05
C GLY A 210 19.45 14.36 0.72
N LEU A 211 20.73 14.02 0.63
CA LEU A 211 21.88 14.65 -0.01
C LEU A 211 22.49 13.68 -1.03
N ALA A 212 22.42 14.00 -2.33
CA ALA A 212 23.52 13.66 -3.23
C ALA A 212 24.50 14.83 -3.15
N ALA A 213 25.47 14.75 -2.24
CA ALA A 213 26.56 15.72 -2.10
C ALA A 213 27.90 15.03 -2.33
#